data_AF-A0A2V5P2N1-F1
#
_entry.id   AF-A0A2V5P2N1-F1
#
_cell.length_a   1.000
_cell.length_b   1.000
_cell.length_c   1.000
_cell.angle_alpha   90.00
_cell.angle_beta   90.00
_cell.angle_gamma   90.00
#
_symmetry.space_group_name_H-M   'P 1'
#
loop_
_entity.id
_entity.type
_entity.pdbx_description
1 polymer ?
#
loop_
_entity_poly.entity_id
_entity_poly.type
_entity_poly.pdbx_seq_one_letter_code
_entity_poly.pdbx_strand_id
1 'polypeptide(L)'
;MVAEAGVWELYPEVHGVLEELQPRFKLAVISNFDGRLRLILQHLGISNYFSYIFISSELGADKPDPEIFRRAFRIMHLRPDEGLHVGDDPERDWKAAAEAGLSVFRLDRPKNSLRDLLTL
;
A
#
# COMPACT_ATOMS: atom_id res chain seq x y z
N MET A 1 -16.02 23.25 8.58
CA MET A 1 -15.21 23.35 7.35
C MET A 1 -15.63 22.22 6.44
N VAL A 2 -16.19 22.55 5.29
CA VAL A 2 -16.80 21.59 4.36
C VAL A 2 -15.67 20.91 3.59
N ALA A 3 -15.61 19.58 3.59
CA ALA A 3 -14.64 18.83 2.81
C ALA A 3 -14.96 19.01 1.31
N GLU A 4 -14.04 19.60 0.55
CA GLU A 4 -14.17 19.69 -0.91
C GLU A 4 -14.04 18.31 -1.55
N ALA A 5 -14.90 18.04 -2.53
CA ALA A 5 -14.84 16.87 -3.39
C ALA A 5 -13.71 17.04 -4.44
N GLY A 6 -12.84 16.03 -4.60
CA GLY A 6 -12.09 15.82 -5.85
C GLY A 6 -10.58 16.12 -5.89
N VAL A 7 -9.81 15.95 -4.81
CA VAL A 7 -8.33 16.14 -4.85
C VAL A 7 -7.57 14.87 -5.29
N TRP A 8 -8.18 13.70 -5.15
CA TRP A 8 -7.52 12.41 -5.42
C TRP A 8 -8.13 11.76 -6.65
N GLU A 9 -7.27 11.24 -7.52
CA GLU A 9 -7.64 10.46 -8.69
C GLU A 9 -6.80 9.18 -8.73
N LEU A 10 -7.39 8.11 -9.27
CA LEU A 10 -6.67 6.87 -9.51
C LEU A 10 -5.94 6.93 -10.85
N TYR A 11 -4.76 6.32 -10.93
CA TYR A 11 -4.20 6.01 -12.24
C TYR A 11 -5.13 5.03 -12.98
N PRO A 12 -5.28 5.15 -14.32
CA PRO A 12 -6.29 4.40 -15.07
C PRO A 12 -6.25 2.88 -14.89
N GLU A 13 -5.07 2.30 -14.62
CA GLU A 13 -4.90 0.87 -14.44
C GLU A 13 -5.25 0.35 -13.04
N VAL A 14 -5.36 1.20 -12.02
CA VAL A 14 -5.40 0.77 -10.61
C VAL A 14 -6.54 -0.20 -10.36
N HIS A 15 -7.75 0.12 -10.85
CA HIS A 15 -8.93 -0.69 -10.60
C HIS A 15 -8.79 -2.09 -11.22
N GLY A 16 -8.35 -2.17 -12.48
CA GLY A 16 -8.16 -3.45 -13.17
C GLY A 16 -7.05 -4.29 -12.54
N VAL A 17 -5.94 -3.67 -12.17
CA VAL A 17 -4.84 -4.39 -11.49
C VAL A 17 -5.29 -4.93 -10.13
N LEU A 18 -6.00 -4.13 -9.32
CA LEU A 18 -6.49 -4.60 -8.01
C LEU A 18 -7.52 -5.74 -8.17
N GLU A 19 -8.39 -5.66 -9.18
CA GLU A 19 -9.35 -6.72 -9.51
C GLU A 19 -8.68 -8.04 -9.87
N GLU A 20 -7.59 -8.00 -10.64
CA GLU A 20 -6.82 -9.20 -10.99
C GLU A 20 -5.99 -9.76 -9.82
N LEU A 21 -5.47 -8.89 -8.94
CA LEU A 21 -4.61 -9.30 -7.83
C LEU A 21 -5.40 -9.82 -6.62
N GLN A 22 -6.57 -9.25 -6.32
CA GLN A 22 -7.37 -9.59 -5.13
C GLN A 22 -7.72 -11.09 -4.99
N PRO A 23 -8.07 -11.84 -6.05
CA PRO A 23 -8.32 -13.28 -5.92
C PRO A 23 -7.04 -14.11 -5.74
N ARG A 24 -5.86 -13.55 -6.06
CA ARG A 24 -4.55 -14.23 -6.01
C ARG A 24 -3.78 -13.94 -4.72
N PHE A 25 -3.98 -12.76 -4.14
CA PHE A 25 -3.20 -12.25 -3.02
C PHE A 25 -4.07 -11.55 -1.99
N LYS A 26 -3.68 -11.64 -0.72
CA LYS A 26 -4.23 -10.78 0.33
C LYS A 26 -3.62 -9.39 0.19
N LEU A 27 -4.43 -8.42 -0.22
CA LEU A 27 -3.98 -7.04 -0.41
C LEU A 27 -4.12 -6.23 0.89
N ALA A 28 -3.13 -5.38 1.16
CA ALA A 28 -3.14 -4.45 2.29
C ALA A 28 -2.52 -3.11 1.90
N VAL A 29 -2.95 -2.04 2.58
CA VAL A 29 -2.34 -0.70 2.48
C VAL A 29 -1.47 -0.46 3.72
N ILE A 30 -0.26 0.07 3.51
CA ILE A 30 0.62 0.57 4.58
C ILE A 30 1.07 1.99 4.20
N SER A 31 0.53 3.01 4.87
CA SER A 31 0.71 4.41 4.46
C SER A 31 1.05 5.34 5.62
N ASN A 32 1.96 6.28 5.35
CA ASN A 32 2.22 7.42 6.22
C ASN A 32 1.12 8.46 5.99
N PHE A 33 0.00 8.30 6.68
CA PHE A 33 -1.17 9.16 6.53
C PHE A 33 -1.90 9.28 7.86
N ASP A 34 -3.00 10.05 7.86
CA ASP A 34 -3.95 10.08 8.96
C ASP A 34 -5.24 9.28 8.64
N GLY A 35 -6.20 9.27 9.57
CA GLY A 35 -7.44 8.52 9.44
C GLY A 35 -8.30 8.86 8.21
N ARG A 36 -8.05 9.98 7.53
CA ARG A 36 -8.78 10.36 6.30
C ARG A 36 -8.52 9.40 5.14
N LEU A 37 -7.43 8.61 5.17
CA LEU A 37 -7.10 7.67 4.10
C LEU A 37 -8.23 6.67 3.83
N ARG A 38 -8.92 6.18 4.87
CA ARG A 38 -10.04 5.24 4.67
C ARG A 38 -11.18 5.86 3.89
N LEU A 39 -11.52 7.11 4.19
CA LEU A 39 -12.53 7.85 3.44
C LEU A 39 -12.06 8.04 2.00
N ILE A 40 -10.81 8.42 1.77
CA ILE A 40 -10.28 8.57 0.40
C ILE A 40 -10.41 7.27 -0.39
N LEU A 41 -9.95 6.14 0.16
CA LEU A 41 -10.04 4.83 -0.51
C LEU A 41 -11.50 4.40 -0.77
N GLN A 42 -12.42 4.75 0.14
CA GLN A 42 -13.85 4.50 -0.04
C GLN A 42 -14.45 5.36 -1.15
N HIS A 43 -14.15 6.66 -1.20
CA HIS A 43 -14.63 7.57 -2.24
C HIS A 43 -14.06 7.21 -3.62
N LEU A 44 -12.83 6.69 -3.66
CA LEU A 44 -12.20 6.17 -4.88
C LEU A 44 -12.68 4.76 -5.27
N GLY A 45 -13.57 4.14 -4.49
CA GLY A 45 -14.16 2.84 -4.79
C GLY A 45 -13.23 1.64 -4.62
N ILE A 46 -12.02 1.82 -4.08
CA ILE A 46 -11.00 0.75 -3.99
C ILE A 46 -10.81 0.17 -2.59
N SER A 47 -11.50 0.71 -1.58
CA SER A 47 -11.39 0.23 -0.19
C SER A 47 -11.65 -1.28 -0.05
N ASN A 48 -12.57 -1.83 -0.83
CA ASN A 48 -13.00 -3.24 -0.73
C ASN A 48 -11.98 -4.25 -1.27
N TYR A 49 -10.94 -3.80 -1.99
CA TYR A 49 -9.87 -4.68 -2.43
C TYR A 49 -8.92 -5.07 -1.30
N PHE A 50 -8.82 -4.25 -0.24
CA PHE A 50 -7.83 -4.41 0.81
C PHE A 50 -8.43 -5.09 2.04
N SER A 51 -7.83 -6.20 2.47
CA SER A 51 -8.19 -6.86 3.73
C SER A 51 -7.75 -6.05 4.96
N TYR A 52 -6.69 -5.25 4.81
CA TYR A 52 -6.14 -4.42 5.87
C TYR A 52 -5.73 -3.05 5.35
N ILE A 53 -5.97 -2.01 6.16
CA ILE A 53 -5.48 -0.65 5.91
C ILE A 53 -4.75 -0.21 7.17
N PHE A 54 -3.43 -0.20 7.11
CA PHE A 54 -2.53 0.25 8.17
C PHE A 54 -2.11 1.70 7.92
N ILE A 55 -2.43 2.55 8.89
CA ILE A 55 -2.18 3.99 8.84
C ILE A 55 -1.19 4.31 9.95
N SER A 56 -0.11 5.03 9.63
CA SER A 56 0.96 5.30 10.59
C SER A 56 0.48 5.99 11.86
N SER A 57 -0.48 6.92 11.75
CA SER A 57 -1.08 7.62 12.91
C SER A 57 -1.80 6.69 13.89
N GLU A 58 -2.22 5.51 13.44
CA GLU A 58 -2.93 4.51 14.24
C GLU A 58 -1.99 3.41 14.71
N LEU A 59 -0.99 3.06 13.89
CA LEU A 59 -0.03 2.02 14.20
C LEU A 59 1.08 2.47 15.15
N GLY A 60 1.26 3.80 15.32
CA GLY A 60 2.30 4.39 16.17
C GLY A 60 3.72 4.12 15.65
N ALA A 61 3.86 4.00 14.34
CA ALA A 61 5.12 3.86 13.60
C ALA A 61 4.88 4.34 12.16
N ASP A 62 5.86 5.03 11.57
CA ASP A 62 5.80 5.56 10.22
C ASP A 62 7.06 5.24 9.43
N LYS A 63 6.93 5.13 8.11
CA LYS A 63 8.07 4.99 7.20
C LYS A 63 8.94 6.26 7.29
N PRO A 64 10.28 6.19 7.31
CA PRO A 64 11.10 5.07 6.89
C PRO A 64 11.45 4.07 8.00
N ASP A 65 10.85 4.14 9.20
CA ASP A 65 11.09 3.11 10.22
C ASP A 65 10.51 1.76 9.74
N PRO A 66 11.32 0.70 9.58
CA PRO A 66 10.84 -0.62 9.18
C PRO A 66 9.83 -1.23 10.15
N GLU A 67 9.71 -0.72 11.37
CA GLU A 67 8.77 -1.20 12.39
C GLU A 67 7.30 -1.12 11.95
N ILE A 68 6.91 -0.16 11.10
CA ILE A 68 5.53 -0.11 10.56
C ILE A 68 5.18 -1.37 9.77
N PHE A 69 6.12 -1.87 8.95
CA PHE A 69 5.95 -3.12 8.20
C PHE A 69 5.94 -4.33 9.13
N ARG A 70 6.86 -4.38 10.10
CA ARG A 70 6.91 -5.48 11.08
C ARG A 70 5.62 -5.57 11.90
N ARG A 71 5.05 -4.44 12.30
CA ARG A 71 3.75 -4.40 13.01
C ARG A 71 2.61 -4.85 12.12
N ALA A 72 2.54 -4.36 10.89
CA ALA A 72 1.53 -4.78 9.92
C ALA A 72 1.54 -6.31 9.72
N PHE A 73 2.72 -6.89 9.48
CA PHE A 73 2.88 -8.35 9.28
C PHE A 73 2.54 -9.15 10.53
N ARG A 74 2.89 -8.65 11.72
CA ARG A 74 2.50 -9.29 12.99
C ARG A 74 0.98 -9.33 13.17
N ILE A 75 0.28 -8.24 12.84
CA ILE A 75 -1.20 -8.17 12.92
C ILE A 75 -1.86 -9.08 11.87
N MET A 76 -1.27 -9.19 10.67
CA MET A 76 -1.75 -10.11 9.64
C MET A 76 -1.40 -11.58 9.91
N HIS A 77 -0.57 -11.86 10.92
CA HIS A 77 -0.02 -13.19 11.21
C HIS A 77 0.75 -13.79 10.02
N LEU A 78 1.54 -12.98 9.32
CA LEU A 78 2.35 -13.37 8.16
C LEU A 78 3.84 -13.18 8.45
N ARG A 79 4.70 -13.92 7.74
CA ARG A 79 6.15 -13.70 7.78
C ARG A 79 6.56 -12.63 6.75
N PRO A 80 7.58 -11.79 7.04
CA PRO A 80 8.05 -10.77 6.11
C PRO A 80 8.41 -11.27 4.71
N ASP A 81 8.97 -12.47 4.60
CA ASP A 81 9.37 -13.12 3.34
C ASP A 81 8.19 -13.57 2.48
N GLU A 82 6.96 -13.54 3.02
CA GLU A 82 5.72 -13.81 2.29
C GLU A 82 5.13 -12.52 1.67
N GLY A 83 5.80 -11.38 1.87
CA GLY A 83 5.33 -10.05 1.49
C GLY A 83 6.05 -9.43 0.30
N LEU A 84 5.28 -8.78 -0.58
CA LEU A 84 5.77 -7.83 -1.57
C LEU A 84 5.22 -6.44 -1.24
N HIS A 85 6.09 -5.48 -0.90
CA HIS A 85 5.70 -4.08 -0.79
C HIS A 85 5.80 -3.39 -2.15
N VAL A 86 4.79 -2.57 -2.47
CA VAL A 86 4.70 -1.79 -3.70
C VAL A 86 4.62 -0.32 -3.32
N GLY A 87 5.59 0.48 -3.76
CA GLY A 87 5.62 1.92 -3.50
C GLY A 87 6.67 2.63 -4.33
N ASP A 88 6.68 3.96 -4.27
CA ASP A 88 7.46 4.84 -5.16
C ASP A 88 8.57 5.63 -4.45
N ASP A 89 8.59 5.62 -3.11
CA ASP A 89 9.62 6.32 -2.34
C ASP A 89 10.83 5.42 -2.04
N PRO A 90 12.06 5.79 -2.46
CA PRO A 90 13.24 4.98 -2.22
C PRO A 90 13.55 4.69 -0.74
N GLU A 91 13.34 5.66 0.14
CA GLU A 91 13.65 5.48 1.57
C GLU A 91 12.43 4.91 2.30
N ARG A 92 11.26 5.50 2.10
CA ARG A 92 10.04 5.14 2.84
C ARG A 92 9.44 3.82 2.37
N ASP A 93 9.48 3.50 1.08
CA ASP A 93 8.90 2.28 0.55
C ASP A 93 9.95 1.20 0.29
N TRP A 94 11.05 1.52 -0.37
CA TRP A 94 11.97 0.46 -0.80
C TRP A 94 12.91 0.01 0.30
N LYS A 95 13.68 0.94 0.85
CA LYS A 95 14.66 0.62 1.89
C LYS A 95 13.97 0.13 3.16
N ALA A 96 12.97 0.85 3.65
CA ALA A 96 12.26 0.48 4.88
C ALA A 96 11.57 -0.90 4.78
N ALA A 97 10.94 -1.23 3.64
CA ALA A 97 10.35 -2.56 3.46
C ALA A 97 11.41 -3.66 3.37
N ALA A 98 12.52 -3.41 2.66
CA ALA A 98 13.62 -4.37 2.57
C ALA A 98 14.29 -4.62 3.94
N GLU A 99 14.50 -3.58 4.75
CA GLU A 99 15.01 -3.69 6.13
C GLU A 99 14.04 -4.38 7.10
N ALA A 100 12.75 -4.41 6.75
CA ALA A 100 11.75 -5.22 7.44
C ALA A 100 11.69 -6.68 6.97
N GLY A 101 12.42 -7.03 5.89
CA GLY A 101 12.51 -8.38 5.34
C GLY A 101 11.53 -8.68 4.20
N LEU A 102 10.88 -7.66 3.62
CA LEU A 102 9.93 -7.83 2.52
C LEU A 102 10.66 -7.80 1.17
N SER A 103 10.06 -8.47 0.18
CA SER A 103 10.35 -8.18 -1.23
C SER A 103 9.80 -6.81 -1.60
N VAL A 104 10.42 -6.14 -2.58
CA VAL A 104 10.03 -4.79 -2.98
C VAL A 104 9.85 -4.71 -4.49
N PHE A 105 8.65 -4.30 -4.91
CA PHE A 105 8.42 -3.79 -6.25
C PHE A 105 8.61 -2.27 -6.25
N ARG A 106 9.63 -1.81 -6.96
CA ARG A 106 9.96 -0.38 -7.08
C ARG A 106 9.09 0.25 -8.15
N LEU A 107 8.04 0.96 -7.75
CA LEU A 107 7.21 1.72 -8.68
C LEU A 107 7.93 3.03 -9.02
N ASP A 108 8.32 3.21 -10.28
CA ASP A 108 9.05 4.37 -10.78
C ASP A 108 8.37 4.82 -12.07
N ARG A 109 7.40 5.73 -11.93
CA ARG A 109 6.65 6.25 -13.09
C ARG A 109 7.45 7.36 -13.77
N PRO A 110 7.48 7.42 -15.12
CA PRO A 110 6.72 6.59 -16.05
C PRO A 110 7.48 5.33 -16.54
N LYS A 111 8.59 4.93 -15.91
CA LYS A 111 9.41 3.79 -16.35
C LYS A 111 8.69 2.46 -16.23
N ASN A 112 7.86 2.30 -15.19
CA ASN A 112 6.96 1.16 -14.99
C ASN A 112 5.61 1.61 -14.38
N SER A 113 4.73 0.64 -14.15
CA SER A 113 3.39 0.84 -13.62
C SER A 113 2.94 -0.34 -12.75
N LEU A 114 1.71 -0.29 -12.23
CA LEU A 114 1.14 -1.43 -11.53
C LEU A 114 0.81 -2.60 -12.48
N ARG A 115 0.70 -2.37 -13.80
CA ARG A 115 0.44 -3.45 -14.76
C ARG A 115 1.57 -4.49 -14.79
N ASP A 116 2.79 -4.08 -14.49
CA ASP A 116 3.95 -4.96 -14.46
C ASP A 116 3.83 -6.04 -13.36
N LEU A 117 3.03 -5.80 -12.31
CA LEU A 117 2.71 -6.79 -11.27
C LEU A 117 1.91 -7.99 -11.82
N LEU A 118 1.18 -7.80 -12.92
CA LEU A 118 0.38 -8.86 -13.54
C LEU A 118 1.24 -9.85 -14.34
N THR A 119 2.50 -9.48 -14.58
CA THR A 119 3.49 -10.30 -15.32
C THR A 119 4.51 -11.00 -14.42
N LEU A 120 4.44 -10.75 -13.10
CA LEU A 120 5.19 -11.48 -12.07
C LEU A 120 4.61 -12.88 -11.85
#